data_AF-R9IPS7-F1
#
_entry.id   AF-R9IPS7-F1
#
_cell.length_a   1.000
_cell.length_b   1.000
_cell.length_c   1.000
_cell.angle_alpha   90.00
_cell.angle_beta   90.00
_cell.angle_gamma   90.00
#
_symmetry.space_group_name_H-M   'P 1'
#
loop_
_entity.id
_entity.type
_entity.pdbx_description
1 polymer ?
#
loop_
_entity_poly.entity_id
_entity_poly.type
_entity_poly.pdbx_seq_one_letter_code
_entity_poly.pdbx_strand_id
1 'polypeptide(L)'
;MRKFRLYFDKEKEEAWLNEMCSQGWAMTGFFLGMYTFVPCEFGKYTYQVDMPPISGKLYMRDKKKREYIEFVESTGAEYVCSWGLWLFFRKEAVKGEFKLYTDSESQIRLYQRVRLMFLLIGLYDLWVCMFNTLNFWNYAGDYLLVRHEKLLDLDGGLILVFGLAVVYLMTSVMLGMVARLTIKIRRLKGRTRGFF
;
A
#
# COMPACT_ATOMS: atom_id res chain seq x y z
N MET A 1 -9.30 -0.52 20.44
CA MET A 1 -9.65 -1.70 19.63
C MET A 1 -8.59 -1.90 18.54
N ARG A 2 -8.23 -3.14 18.19
CA ARG A 2 -7.36 -3.45 17.04
C ARG A 2 -8.15 -4.23 15.99
N LYS A 3 -8.00 -3.91 14.70
CA LYS A 3 -8.62 -4.65 13.58
C LYS A 3 -7.61 -4.91 12.48
N PHE A 4 -7.60 -6.11 11.93
CA PHE A 4 -6.79 -6.46 10.76
C PHE A 4 -7.62 -6.28 9.48
N ARG A 5 -7.15 -5.48 8.54
CA ARG A 5 -7.65 -5.38 7.16
C ARG A 5 -6.51 -5.00 6.21
N LEU A 6 -6.54 -5.52 4.99
CA LEU A 6 -5.60 -5.15 3.93
C LEU A 6 -6.36 -4.45 2.81
N TYR A 7 -6.08 -3.16 2.63
CA TYR A 7 -6.58 -2.38 1.51
C TYR A 7 -5.43 -2.06 0.56
N PHE A 8 -5.65 -2.35 -0.72
CA PHE A 8 -4.75 -1.92 -1.80
C PHE A 8 -5.35 -0.76 -2.61
N ASP A 9 -6.62 -0.43 -2.37
CA ASP A 9 -7.31 0.71 -2.97
C ASP A 9 -7.53 1.76 -1.88
N LYS A 10 -6.86 2.91 -2.05
CA LYS A 10 -6.94 4.07 -1.17
C LYS A 10 -8.39 4.48 -0.87
N GLU A 11 -9.25 4.53 -1.89
CA GLU A 11 -10.63 5.01 -1.72
C GLU A 11 -11.44 4.07 -0.80
N LYS A 12 -11.18 2.76 -0.89
CA LYS A 12 -11.83 1.77 -0.03
C LYS A 12 -11.31 1.84 1.40
N GLU A 13 -10.01 2.09 1.56
CA GLU A 13 -9.40 2.28 2.87
C GLU A 13 -9.98 3.51 3.58
N GLU A 14 -10.00 4.65 2.89
CA GLU A 14 -10.57 5.90 3.42
C GLU A 14 -12.05 5.76 3.76
N ALA A 15 -12.85 5.16 2.87
CA ALA A 15 -14.27 4.93 3.12
C ALA A 15 -14.49 4.09 4.39
N TRP A 16 -13.70 3.03 4.56
CA TRP A 16 -13.79 2.19 5.74
C TRP A 16 -13.31 2.89 7.03
N LEU A 17 -12.25 3.70 6.97
CA LEU A 17 -11.81 4.49 8.12
C LEU A 17 -12.87 5.50 8.56
N ASN A 18 -13.54 6.14 7.60
CA ASN A 18 -14.63 7.07 7.85
C ASN A 18 -15.88 6.37 8.41
N GLU A 19 -16.19 5.16 7.93
CA GLU A 19 -17.25 4.32 8.49
C GLU A 19 -16.94 3.91 9.94
N MET A 20 -15.69 3.56 10.25
CA MET A 20 -15.29 3.27 11.62
C MET A 20 -15.43 4.52 12.52
N CYS A 21 -15.09 5.70 12.00
CA CYS A 21 -15.27 6.95 12.75
C CYS A 21 -16.75 7.30 12.95
N SER A 22 -17.62 7.03 11.97
CA SER A 22 -19.07 7.20 12.13
C SER A 22 -19.68 6.27 13.17
N GLN A 23 -19.00 5.15 13.48
CA GLN A 23 -19.32 4.22 14.56
C GLN A 23 -18.66 4.59 15.91
N GLY A 24 -17.98 5.75 15.99
CA GLY A 24 -17.33 6.23 17.21
C GLY A 24 -15.93 5.66 17.45
N TRP A 25 -15.22 5.26 16.38
CA TRP A 25 -13.84 4.77 16.47
C TRP A 25 -12.87 5.64 15.68
N ALA A 26 -11.98 6.34 16.38
CA ALA A 26 -10.89 7.11 15.77
C ALA A 26 -9.64 6.24 15.63
N MET A 27 -9.13 6.12 14.41
CA MET A 27 -7.85 5.49 14.12
C MET A 27 -6.69 6.36 14.67
N THR A 28 -5.71 5.68 15.28
CA THR A 28 -4.52 6.27 15.94
C THR A 28 -3.21 5.65 15.45
N GLY A 29 -3.27 4.51 14.77
CA GLY A 29 -2.06 3.85 14.27
C GLY A 29 -2.37 2.76 13.25
N PHE A 30 -1.39 2.50 12.40
CA PHE A 30 -1.44 1.45 11.39
C PHE A 30 -0.09 0.77 11.23
N PHE A 31 -0.11 -0.56 11.16
CA PHE A 31 1.07 -1.37 10.92
C PHE A 31 0.71 -2.64 10.15
N LEU A 32 1.16 -2.76 8.90
CA LEU A 32 1.06 -4.00 8.09
C LEU A 32 -0.37 -4.61 8.09
N GLY A 33 -1.40 -3.78 7.87
CA GLY A 33 -2.80 -4.23 7.89
C GLY A 33 -3.47 -4.20 9.26
N MET A 34 -2.73 -3.99 10.35
CA MET A 34 -3.27 -3.82 11.69
C MET A 34 -3.58 -2.34 11.97
N TYR A 35 -4.85 -2.02 12.15
CA TYR A 35 -5.32 -0.69 12.56
C TYR A 35 -5.59 -0.66 14.06
N THR A 36 -5.18 0.42 14.71
CA THR A 36 -5.46 0.71 16.12
C THR A 36 -6.45 1.86 16.24
N PHE A 37 -7.50 1.65 17.02
CA PHE A 37 -8.59 2.60 17.24
C PHE A 37 -8.80 2.92 18.72
N VAL A 38 -9.22 4.15 18.99
CA VAL A 38 -9.70 4.64 20.29
C VAL A 38 -11.16 5.10 20.15
N PRO A 39 -11.97 5.03 21.22
CA PRO A 39 -13.32 5.60 21.21
C PRO A 39 -13.28 7.11 20.92
N CYS A 40 -14.22 7.59 20.10
CA CYS A 40 -14.44 9.00 19.81
C CYS A 40 -15.93 9.31 19.63
N GLU A 41 -16.29 10.59 19.57
CA GLU A 41 -17.63 11.00 19.16
C GLU A 41 -17.93 10.51 17.73
N PHE A 42 -19.20 10.17 17.49
CA PHE A 42 -19.65 9.64 16.21
C PHE A 42 -19.38 10.65 15.08
N GLY A 43 -18.61 10.23 14.08
CA GLY A 43 -18.31 11.06 12.91
C GLY A 43 -17.41 12.26 13.19
N LYS A 44 -16.68 12.27 14.33
CA LYS A 44 -15.82 13.39 14.72
C LYS A 44 -14.77 13.74 13.66
N TYR A 45 -14.22 12.75 12.97
CA TYR A 45 -13.10 12.92 12.05
C TYR A 45 -13.41 12.39 10.66
N THR A 46 -12.88 13.08 9.65
CA THR A 46 -12.75 12.61 8.27
C THR A 46 -11.30 12.26 8.01
N TYR A 47 -11.05 11.02 7.61
CA TYR A 47 -9.74 10.47 7.27
C TYR A 47 -9.44 10.63 5.79
N GLN A 48 -8.20 11.02 5.50
CA GLN A 48 -7.60 10.87 4.19
C GLN A 48 -6.19 10.32 4.29
N VAL A 49 -5.89 9.45 3.33
CA VAL A 49 -4.60 8.81 3.18
C VAL A 49 -3.90 9.48 2.01
N ASP A 50 -2.60 9.69 2.08
CA ASP A 50 -1.86 10.23 0.94
C ASP A 50 -0.47 9.63 0.81
N MET A 51 0.05 9.70 -0.41
CA MET A 51 1.40 9.27 -0.75
C MET A 51 2.13 10.46 -1.40
N PRO A 52 2.75 11.35 -0.60
CA PRO A 52 3.38 12.57 -1.11
C PRO A 52 4.53 12.26 -2.08
N PRO A 53 4.89 13.21 -2.95
CA PRO A 53 5.95 13.01 -3.93
C PRO A 53 7.28 13.21 -3.22
N ILE A 54 7.73 12.18 -2.49
CA ILE A 54 9.01 12.24 -1.82
C ILE A 54 10.09 11.89 -2.85
N SER A 55 10.37 12.84 -3.75
CA SER A 55 11.46 12.76 -4.72
C SER A 55 12.74 13.33 -4.12
N GLY A 56 13.91 12.81 -4.50
CA GLY A 56 15.22 13.31 -4.06
C GLY A 56 16.05 12.27 -3.30
N LYS A 57 17.19 12.71 -2.77
CA LYS A 57 18.17 11.85 -2.10
C LYS A 57 17.58 11.25 -0.81
N LEU A 58 17.89 9.98 -0.53
CA LEU A 58 17.30 9.22 0.57
C LEU A 58 17.43 9.91 1.95
N TYR A 59 18.56 10.58 2.20
CA TYR A 59 18.80 11.30 3.47
C TYR A 59 17.93 12.56 3.66
N MET A 60 17.32 13.10 2.59
CA MET A 60 16.40 14.24 2.68
C MET A 60 14.94 13.80 2.85
N ARG A 61 14.66 12.49 2.84
CA ARG A 61 13.30 11.94 2.86
C ARG A 61 12.52 12.38 4.10
N ASP A 62 13.15 12.32 5.27
CA ASP A 62 12.49 12.66 6.53
C ASP A 62 12.18 14.15 6.65
N LYS A 63 13.09 15.00 6.17
CA LYS A 63 12.87 16.45 6.11
C LYS A 63 11.68 16.78 5.23
N LYS A 64 11.64 16.27 3.99
CA LYS A 64 10.53 16.50 3.05
C LYS A 64 9.21 15.95 3.56
N LYS A 65 9.24 14.79 4.22
CA LYS A 65 8.05 14.21 4.85
C LYS A 65 7.51 15.14 5.93
N ARG A 66 8.38 15.70 6.78
CA ARG A 66 7.99 16.65 7.83
C ARG A 66 7.42 17.94 7.24
N GLU A 67 8.10 18.53 6.25
CA GLU A 67 7.60 19.72 5.53
C GLU A 67 6.21 19.47 4.93
N TYR A 68 5.98 18.28 4.37
CA TYR A 68 4.66 17.91 3.86
C TYR A 68 3.60 17.76 4.96
N ILE A 69 3.96 17.16 6.09
CA ILE A 69 3.06 17.03 7.24
C ILE A 69 2.67 18.42 7.75
N GLU A 70 3.63 19.30 7.98
CA GLU A 70 3.39 20.67 8.44
C GLU A 70 2.51 21.45 7.45
N PHE A 71 2.73 21.27 6.15
CA PHE A 71 1.87 21.85 5.11
C PHE A 71 0.42 21.36 5.23
N VAL A 72 0.19 20.06 5.38
CA VAL A 72 -1.16 19.51 5.52
C VAL A 72 -1.80 19.96 6.84
N GLU A 73 -1.02 20.01 7.93
CA GLU A 73 -1.52 20.46 9.24
C GLU A 73 -1.93 21.93 9.24
N SER A 74 -1.28 22.78 8.43
CA SER A 74 -1.69 24.18 8.23
C SER A 74 -3.13 24.33 7.68
N THR A 75 -3.70 23.28 7.08
CA THR A 75 -5.10 23.25 6.60
C THR A 75 -6.14 22.92 7.69
N GLY A 76 -5.68 22.74 8.93
CA GLY A 76 -6.47 22.30 10.08
C GLY A 76 -6.66 20.78 10.15
N ALA A 77 -5.94 20.02 9.34
CA ALA A 77 -5.84 18.57 9.47
C ALA A 77 -4.79 18.19 10.53
N GLU A 78 -4.87 16.96 11.01
CA GLU A 78 -3.97 16.38 12.01
C GLU A 78 -3.30 15.16 11.40
N TYR A 79 -1.98 15.06 11.54
CA TYR A 79 -1.27 13.84 11.22
C TYR A 79 -1.53 12.76 12.27
N VAL A 80 -1.86 11.55 11.80
CA VAL A 80 -2.17 10.41 12.69
C VAL A 80 -0.99 9.47 12.77
N CYS A 81 -0.59 8.91 11.63
CA CYS A 81 0.54 7.99 11.55
C CYS A 81 1.08 7.89 10.12
N SER A 82 2.22 7.23 9.98
CA SER A 82 2.82 6.95 8.68
C SER A 82 3.21 5.48 8.59
N TRP A 83 3.10 4.93 7.39
CA TRP A 83 3.52 3.58 7.11
C TRP A 83 4.14 3.49 5.71
N GLY A 84 5.44 3.23 5.66
CA GLY A 84 6.21 3.22 4.42
C GLY A 84 6.18 4.59 3.71
N LEU A 85 5.51 4.65 2.57
CA LEU A 85 5.32 5.86 1.77
C LEU A 85 3.97 6.57 2.05
N TRP A 86 3.09 5.94 2.82
CA TRP A 86 1.76 6.42 3.12
C TRP A 86 1.74 7.26 4.40
N LEU A 87 0.95 8.34 4.35
CA LEU A 87 0.65 9.21 5.48
C LEU A 87 -0.86 9.21 5.70
N PHE A 88 -1.26 9.06 6.96
CA PHE A 88 -2.64 9.09 7.38
C PHE A 88 -2.91 10.42 8.07
N PHE A 89 -3.89 11.15 7.56
CA PHE A 89 -4.36 12.40 8.11
C PHE A 89 -5.82 12.27 8.51
N ARG A 90 -6.22 13.07 9.48
CA ARG A 90 -7.62 13.24 9.87
C ARG A 90 -7.92 14.71 10.03
N LYS A 91 -9.16 15.13 9.81
CA LYS A 91 -9.63 16.48 10.10
C LYS A 91 -10.97 16.40 10.79
N GLU A 92 -11.21 17.27 11.78
CA GLU A 92 -12.51 17.31 12.43
C GLU A 92 -13.60 17.69 11.43
N ALA A 93 -14.69 16.94 11.39
CA ALA A 93 -15.77 17.15 10.42
C ALA A 93 -16.41 18.54 10.55
N VAL A 94 -16.40 19.12 11.76
CA VAL A 94 -16.89 20.48 12.05
C VAL A 94 -16.03 21.56 11.37
N LYS A 95 -14.75 21.28 11.08
CA LYS A 95 -13.81 22.21 10.43
C LYS A 95 -13.94 22.23 8.90
N GLY A 96 -14.98 21.61 8.35
CA GLY A 96 -15.31 21.60 6.93
C GLY A 96 -14.77 20.39 6.16
N GLU A 97 -15.04 20.35 4.84
CA GLU A 97 -14.63 19.25 3.97
C GLU A 97 -13.10 19.09 3.99
N PHE A 98 -12.65 17.85 4.22
CA PHE A 98 -11.25 17.50 4.12
C PHE A 98 -11.02 16.84 2.78
N LYS A 99 -10.35 17.52 1.86
CA LYS A 99 -10.01 16.99 0.53
C LYS A 99 -8.66 17.52 0.06
N LEU A 100 -7.66 16.63 0.08
CA LEU A 100 -6.28 16.92 -0.34
C LEU A 100 -6.16 17.22 -1.84
N TYR A 101 -6.99 16.59 -2.67
CA TYR A 101 -6.94 16.75 -4.12
C TYR A 101 -8.31 17.12 -4.69
N THR A 102 -8.47 18.38 -5.05
CA THR A 102 -9.69 18.90 -5.70
C THR A 102 -9.65 18.71 -7.21
N ASP A 103 -8.46 18.76 -7.82
CA ASP A 103 -8.28 18.65 -9.26
C ASP A 103 -8.00 17.20 -9.72
N SER A 104 -8.56 16.84 -10.89
CA SER A 104 -8.40 15.49 -11.44
C SER A 104 -6.95 15.17 -11.85
N GLU A 105 -6.14 16.17 -12.18
CA GLU A 105 -4.75 15.96 -12.59
C GLU A 105 -3.87 15.52 -11.43
N SER A 106 -4.01 16.15 -10.26
CA SER A 106 -3.29 15.78 -9.05
C SER A 106 -3.67 14.39 -8.58
N GLN A 107 -4.94 14.00 -8.71
CA GLN A 107 -5.38 12.62 -8.47
C GLN A 107 -4.69 11.64 -9.43
N ILE A 108 -4.59 11.98 -10.72
CA ILE A 108 -3.86 11.16 -11.70
C ILE A 108 -2.38 11.05 -11.31
N ARG A 109 -1.73 12.14 -10.90
CA ARG A 109 -0.33 12.13 -10.43
C ARG A 109 -0.14 11.28 -9.18
N LEU A 110 -1.09 11.29 -8.23
CA LEU A 110 -1.09 10.37 -7.10
C LEU A 110 -1.15 8.91 -7.58
N TYR A 111 -2.14 8.55 -8.39
CA TYR A 111 -2.29 7.19 -8.88
C TYR A 111 -1.10 6.71 -9.71
N GLN A 112 -0.46 7.59 -10.47
CA GLN A 112 0.79 7.28 -11.19
C GLN A 112 1.93 6.92 -10.23
N ARG A 113 2.10 7.67 -9.14
CA ARG A 113 3.10 7.37 -8.11
C ARG A 113 2.79 6.05 -7.42
N VAL A 114 1.54 5.81 -7.02
CA VAL A 114 1.12 4.55 -6.37
C VAL A 114 1.38 3.37 -7.31
N ARG A 115 1.06 3.52 -8.59
CA ARG A 115 1.36 2.50 -9.61
C ARG A 115 2.86 2.24 -9.74
N LEU A 116 3.68 3.30 -9.77
CA LEU A 116 5.13 3.15 -9.86
C LEU A 116 5.69 2.41 -8.63
N MET A 117 5.19 2.70 -7.43
CA MET A 117 5.54 1.97 -6.22
C MET A 117 5.23 0.47 -6.35
N PHE A 118 4.00 0.11 -6.75
CA PHE A 118 3.63 -1.30 -6.97
C PHE A 118 4.46 -1.97 -8.06
N LEU A 119 4.84 -1.25 -9.11
CA LEU A 119 5.71 -1.77 -10.17
C LEU A 119 7.12 -2.05 -9.64
N LEU A 120 7.73 -1.11 -8.90
CA LEU A 120 9.07 -1.28 -8.34
C LEU A 120 9.13 -2.42 -7.31
N ILE A 121 8.12 -2.50 -6.43
CA ILE A 121 7.99 -3.61 -5.48
C ILE A 121 7.79 -4.93 -6.23
N GLY A 122 6.90 -4.97 -7.22
CA GLY A 122 6.65 -6.17 -8.01
C GLY A 122 7.86 -6.64 -8.82
N LEU A 123 8.68 -5.72 -9.35
CA LEU A 123 9.93 -6.07 -10.05
C LEU A 123 10.98 -6.61 -9.08
N TYR A 124 11.08 -6.04 -7.87
CA TYR A 124 11.95 -6.57 -6.83
C TYR A 124 11.51 -7.97 -6.39
N ASP A 125 10.21 -8.16 -6.13
CA ASP A 125 9.64 -9.46 -5.77
C ASP A 125 9.86 -10.49 -6.89
N LEU A 126 9.72 -10.09 -8.16
CA LEU A 126 10.01 -10.94 -9.32
C LEU A 126 11.49 -11.36 -9.37
N TRP A 127 12.41 -10.43 -9.09
CA TRP A 127 13.84 -10.75 -9.02
C TRP A 127 14.13 -11.75 -7.89
N VAL A 128 13.53 -11.55 -6.70
CA VAL A 128 13.61 -12.50 -5.58
C VAL A 128 13.01 -13.86 -5.96
N CYS A 129 11.89 -13.90 -6.68
CA CYS A 129 11.29 -15.14 -7.19
C CYS A 129 12.25 -15.89 -8.11
N MET A 130 12.87 -15.19 -9.07
CA MET A 130 13.83 -15.80 -10.00
C MET A 130 15.03 -16.35 -9.23
N PHE A 131 15.58 -15.57 -8.31
CA PHE A 131 16.72 -16.00 -7.50
C PHE A 131 16.38 -17.23 -6.64
N ASN A 132 15.24 -17.22 -5.94
CA ASN A 132 14.79 -18.35 -5.14
C ASN A 132 14.51 -19.60 -5.99
N THR A 133 13.98 -19.43 -7.19
CA THR A 133 13.72 -20.55 -8.11
C THR A 133 15.01 -21.17 -8.61
N LEU A 134 16.03 -20.37 -8.92
CA LEU A 134 17.36 -20.88 -9.27
C LEU A 134 17.99 -21.67 -8.12
N ASN A 135 17.92 -21.14 -6.89
CA ASN A 135 18.39 -21.85 -5.70
C ASN A 135 17.64 -23.17 -5.48
N PHE A 136 16.32 -23.14 -5.64
CA PHE A 136 15.49 -24.34 -5.55
C PHE A 136 15.83 -25.36 -6.65
N TRP A 137 16.10 -24.90 -7.87
CA TRP A 137 16.48 -25.78 -8.97
C TRP A 137 17.83 -26.48 -8.71
N ASN A 138 18.83 -25.73 -8.24
CA ASN A 138 20.12 -26.31 -7.84
C ASN A 138 19.92 -27.32 -6.70
N TYR A 139 19.15 -26.95 -5.68
CA TYR A 139 18.84 -27.84 -4.56
C TYR A 139 18.09 -29.10 -5.01
N ALA A 140 17.08 -28.99 -5.87
CA ALA A 140 16.33 -30.13 -6.36
C ALA A 140 17.18 -31.05 -7.26
N GLY A 141 18.07 -30.47 -8.08
CA GLY A 141 19.00 -31.20 -8.94
C GLY A 141 19.95 -32.10 -8.16
N ASP A 142 20.58 -31.57 -7.10
CA ASP A 142 21.49 -32.34 -6.24
C ASP A 142 20.80 -33.52 -5.55
N TYR A 143 19.48 -33.48 -5.31
CA TYR A 143 18.80 -34.54 -4.57
C TYR A 143 18.11 -35.56 -5.49
N LEU A 144 17.41 -35.09 -6.53
CA LEU A 144 16.71 -35.97 -7.47
C LEU A 144 17.68 -36.73 -8.38
N LEU A 145 18.76 -36.08 -8.82
CA LEU A 145 19.70 -36.66 -9.79
C LEU A 145 20.89 -37.36 -9.13
N VAL A 146 21.35 -36.89 -7.96
CA VAL A 146 22.55 -37.45 -7.30
C VAL A 146 22.19 -38.39 -6.14
N ARG A 147 21.14 -38.09 -5.36
CA ARG A 147 20.74 -38.94 -4.21
C ARG A 147 19.60 -39.91 -4.49
N HIS A 148 18.91 -39.79 -5.63
CA HIS A 148 17.74 -40.62 -6.02
C HIS A 148 16.60 -40.63 -4.98
N GLU A 149 16.49 -39.58 -4.16
CA GLU A 149 15.42 -39.43 -3.16
C GLU A 149 14.31 -38.51 -3.69
N LYS A 150 13.07 -38.67 -3.19
CA LYS A 150 11.96 -37.78 -3.57
C LYS A 150 12.05 -36.46 -2.80
N LEU A 151 11.89 -35.35 -3.52
CA LEU A 151 11.93 -33.98 -2.97
C LEU A 151 10.91 -33.72 -1.85
N LEU A 152 9.77 -34.42 -1.86
CA LEU A 152 8.69 -34.27 -0.88
C LEU A 152 8.88 -35.12 0.38
N ASP A 153 9.78 -36.10 0.36
CA ASP A 153 10.09 -36.95 1.53
C ASP A 153 11.14 -36.28 2.44
N LEU A 154 11.44 -35.00 2.19
CA LEU A 154 12.54 -34.23 2.78
C LEU A 154 12.05 -33.33 3.92
N ASP A 155 12.78 -33.29 5.04
CA ASP A 155 12.57 -32.31 6.12
C ASP A 155 12.72 -30.88 5.57
N GLY A 156 11.59 -30.19 5.38
CA GLY A 156 11.55 -28.82 4.88
C GLY A 156 11.36 -28.65 3.36
N GLY A 157 11.32 -29.73 2.56
CA GLY A 157 11.03 -29.64 1.12
C GLY A 157 9.65 -29.00 0.83
N LEU A 158 8.64 -29.36 1.62
CA LEU A 158 7.32 -28.73 1.60
C LEU A 158 7.37 -27.24 1.98
N ILE A 159 8.22 -26.87 2.95
CA ILE A 159 8.39 -25.48 3.38
C ILE A 159 8.95 -24.63 2.24
N LEU A 160 9.92 -25.15 1.49
CA LEU A 160 10.51 -24.46 0.34
C LEU A 160 9.50 -24.26 -0.79
N VAL A 161 8.76 -25.30 -1.18
CA VAL A 161 7.72 -25.20 -2.23
C VAL A 161 6.61 -24.23 -1.81
N PHE A 162 6.16 -24.32 -0.55
CA PHE A 162 5.16 -23.42 -0.01
C PHE A 162 5.66 -21.97 0.02
N GLY A 163 6.91 -21.74 0.44
CA GLY A 163 7.55 -20.43 0.42
C GLY A 163 7.58 -19.83 -0.98
N LEU A 164 8.00 -20.60 -1.99
CA LEU A 164 7.98 -20.17 -3.39
C LEU A 164 6.55 -19.80 -3.84
N ALA A 165 5.57 -20.66 -3.56
CA ALA A 165 4.18 -20.40 -3.93
C ALA A 165 3.65 -19.09 -3.34
N VAL A 166 3.99 -18.79 -2.07
CA VAL A 166 3.60 -17.54 -1.40
C VAL A 166 4.23 -16.32 -2.09
N VAL A 167 5.52 -16.35 -2.43
CA VAL A 167 6.20 -15.21 -3.08
C VAL A 167 5.67 -14.99 -4.51
N TYR A 168 5.41 -16.06 -5.26
CA TYR A 168 4.80 -15.97 -6.59
C TYR A 168 3.36 -15.43 -6.54
N LEU A 169 2.57 -15.86 -5.56
CA LEU A 169 1.23 -15.31 -5.32
C LEU A 169 1.31 -13.81 -5.03
N MET A 170 2.22 -13.39 -4.13
CA MET A 170 2.42 -11.98 -3.80
C MET A 170 2.81 -11.16 -5.04
N THR A 171 3.74 -11.66 -5.86
CA THR A 171 4.17 -10.98 -7.11
C THR A 171 3.00 -10.84 -8.08
N SER A 172 2.17 -11.88 -8.23
CA SER A 172 0.97 -11.84 -9.09
C SER A 172 -0.04 -10.77 -8.63
N VAL A 173 -0.21 -10.60 -7.31
CA VAL A 173 -1.06 -9.55 -6.73
C VAL A 173 -0.49 -8.16 -7.05
N MET A 174 0.82 -7.96 -6.90
CA MET A 174 1.47 -6.68 -7.23
C MET A 174 1.28 -6.30 -8.71
N LEU A 175 1.49 -7.24 -9.63
CA LEU A 175 1.27 -7.02 -11.07
C LEU A 175 -0.22 -6.75 -11.39
N GLY A 176 -1.12 -7.48 -10.75
CA GLY A 176 -2.57 -7.22 -10.85
C GLY A 176 -2.96 -5.82 -10.39
N MET A 177 -2.35 -5.32 -9.32
CA MET A 177 -2.54 -3.95 -8.84
C MET A 177 -2.01 -2.91 -9.83
N VAL A 178 -0.85 -3.13 -10.44
CA VAL A 178 -0.31 -2.27 -11.51
C VAL A 178 -1.28 -2.17 -12.70
N ALA A 179 -1.87 -3.31 -13.11
CA ALA A 179 -2.85 -3.34 -14.20
C ALA A 179 -4.12 -2.56 -13.81
N ARG A 180 -4.68 -2.80 -12.63
CA ARG A 180 -5.87 -2.09 -12.11
C ARG A 180 -5.66 -0.59 -12.05
N LEU A 181 -4.53 -0.14 -11.49
CA LEU A 181 -4.19 1.27 -11.40
C LEU A 181 -3.98 1.90 -12.78
N THR A 182 -3.38 1.17 -13.72
CA THR A 182 -3.23 1.63 -15.11
C THR A 182 -4.59 1.84 -15.78
N ILE A 183 -5.53 0.92 -15.59
CA ILE A 183 -6.92 1.07 -16.09
C ILE A 183 -7.59 2.28 -15.44
N LYS A 184 -7.46 2.45 -14.11
CA LYS A 184 -8.02 3.60 -13.37
C LYS A 184 -7.48 4.93 -13.91
N ILE A 185 -6.16 5.05 -14.09
CA ILE A 185 -5.52 6.25 -14.66
C ILE A 185 -6.03 6.53 -16.08
N ARG A 186 -6.16 5.50 -16.94
CA ARG A 186 -6.69 5.68 -18.31
C ARG A 186 -8.14 6.17 -18.30
N ARG A 187 -8.99 5.63 -17.42
CA ARG A 187 -10.38 6.08 -17.26
C ARG A 187 -10.48 7.53 -16.79
N LEU A 188 -9.66 7.93 -15.81
CA LEU A 188 -9.61 9.31 -15.33
C LEU A 188 -9.18 10.28 -16.44
N LYS A 189 -8.12 9.94 -17.19
CA LYS A 189 -7.69 10.76 -18.35
C LYS A 189 -8.76 10.88 -19.43
N GLY A 190 -9.52 9.82 -19.68
CA GLY A 190 -10.64 9.84 -20.64
C GLY A 190 -11.76 10.79 -20.22
N ARG A 191 -12.12 10.82 -18.92
CA ARG A 191 -13.13 11.75 -18.39
C ARG A 191 -12.69 13.21 -18.47
N THR A 192 -11.42 13.51 -18.17
CA THR A 192 -10.89 14.88 -18.25
C THR A 192 -10.86 15.41 -19.68
N ARG A 193 -10.64 14.55 -20.69
CA ARG A 193 -10.64 14.94 -22.11
C ARG A 193 -12.03 15.14 -22.72
N GLY A 194 -13.08 14.57 -22.14
CA GLY A 194 -14.46 14.72 -22.63
C GLY A 194 -15.18 15.98 -22.14
N PHE A 195 -14.52 16.78 -21.30
CA PHE A 195 -15.03 18.05 -20.77
C PHE A 195 -14.43 19.28 -21.49
N PHE A 196 -13.58 19.07 -22.50
CA PHE A 196 -13.01 20.10 -23.37
C PHE A 196 -13.47 19.91 -24.81
#